data_AF-A0A453FP68-F1
#
_entry.id   AF-A0A453FP68-F1
#
_cell.length_a   1.000
_cell.length_b   1.000
_cell.length_c   1.000
_cell.angle_alpha   90.00
_cell.angle_beta   90.00
_cell.angle_gamma   90.00
#
_symmetry.space_group_name_H-M   'P 1'
#
loop_
_entity.id
_entity.type
_entity.pdbx_description
1 polymer ?
#
loop_
_entity_poly.entity_id
_entity_poly.type
_entity_poly.pdbx_seq_one_letter_code
_entity_poly.pdbx_strand_id
1 'polypeptide(L)'
;MNLRRYRGSVHFVPAPGYEAYGDPVKQSETPIVEQNGESRVCSYQGPRAEFQGSDWRSIDGPFVGVCVYNVPWAAENAMAAPEAKFSDGYMDAVILKDCPKADLLALLLKMSDGSYVKSPHVTYLKVKSFRLSPGQLVEDPKRGGIVDVDGEVVARGEGTYGMNQDQYLMAYGPSVQLTVHQGLATVYRPK
;
A
#
# COMPACT_ATOMS: atom_id res chain seq x y z
N MET A 1 27.03 -2.16 -0.67
CA MET A 1 25.65 -2.41 -1.17
C MET A 1 24.74 -1.37 -0.52
N ASN A 2 23.93 -0.61 -1.26
CA ASN A 2 23.03 0.45 -0.74
C ASN A 2 21.61 -0.08 -0.51
N LEU A 3 20.74 0.66 0.20
CA LEU A 3 19.31 0.35 0.22
C LEU A 3 18.70 0.67 -1.14
N ARG A 4 17.70 -0.12 -1.55
CA ARG A 4 16.94 0.17 -2.76
C ARG A 4 15.95 1.29 -2.43
N ARG A 5 15.87 2.27 -3.32
CA ARG A 5 14.95 3.40 -3.20
C ARG A 5 14.13 3.49 -4.47
N TYR A 6 12.83 3.71 -4.37
CA TYR A 6 11.92 3.68 -5.52
C TYR A 6 11.26 5.04 -5.72
N ARG A 7 11.26 5.53 -6.97
CA ARG A 7 10.61 6.78 -7.38
C ARG A 7 9.11 6.57 -7.64
N GLY A 8 8.42 5.99 -6.66
CA GLY A 8 6.96 5.80 -6.71
C GLY A 8 6.22 7.00 -6.14
N SER A 9 4.90 6.97 -6.25
CA SER A 9 4.01 7.89 -5.57
C SER A 9 2.84 7.14 -4.96
N VAL A 10 2.31 7.67 -3.86
CA VAL A 10 1.12 7.13 -3.22
C VAL A 10 0.07 8.22 -3.14
N HIS A 11 -1.17 7.84 -3.42
CA HIS A 11 -2.34 8.71 -3.24
C HIS A 11 -3.29 8.03 -2.28
N PHE A 12 -3.93 8.79 -1.41
CA PHE A 12 -4.83 8.20 -0.43
C PHE A 12 -5.93 9.17 -0.01
N VAL A 13 -7.01 8.60 0.53
CA VAL A 13 -8.03 9.35 1.27
C VAL A 13 -7.78 9.08 2.76
N PRO A 14 -7.39 10.10 3.56
CA PRO A 14 -7.07 9.90 4.97
C PRO A 14 -8.30 9.52 5.79
N ALA A 15 -8.08 8.76 6.84
CA ALA A 15 -9.03 8.62 7.93
C ALA A 15 -9.06 9.90 8.78
N PRO A 16 -10.13 10.14 9.56
CA PRO A 16 -10.19 11.24 10.51
C PRO A 16 -8.96 11.29 11.43
N GLY A 17 -8.29 12.43 11.50
CA GLY A 17 -7.05 12.63 12.27
C GLY A 17 -5.75 12.49 11.48
N TYR A 18 -5.81 12.04 10.22
CA TYR A 18 -4.64 11.87 9.34
C TYR A 18 -4.62 12.86 8.16
N GLU A 19 -5.45 13.90 8.19
CA GLU A 19 -5.60 14.87 7.10
C GLU A 19 -4.38 15.79 6.93
N ALA A 20 -3.53 15.89 7.96
CA ALA A 20 -2.30 16.68 7.94
C ALA A 20 -1.17 16.03 7.12
N TYR A 21 -1.34 14.78 6.71
CA TYR A 21 -0.31 14.05 5.96
C TYR A 21 -0.50 14.19 4.45
N GLY A 22 0.63 14.36 3.76
CA GLY A 22 0.68 14.49 2.30
C GLY A 22 0.11 15.81 1.80
N ASP A 23 0.35 16.05 0.51
CA ASP A 23 -0.10 17.27 -0.15
C ASP A 23 -1.51 17.08 -0.71
N PRO A 24 -2.40 18.09 -0.64
CA PRO A 24 -3.72 18.01 -1.23
C PRO A 24 -3.66 17.86 -2.77
N VAL A 25 -4.42 16.90 -3.29
CA VAL A 25 -4.53 16.64 -4.74
C VAL A 25 -5.68 17.45 -5.33
N LYS A 26 -5.45 18.12 -6.46
CA LYS A 26 -6.48 18.92 -7.14
C LYS A 26 -7.56 18.00 -7.72
N GLN A 27 -8.82 18.41 -7.68
CA GLN A 27 -9.94 17.60 -8.19
C GLN A 27 -9.80 17.17 -9.66
N SER A 28 -9.15 17.97 -10.52
CA SER A 28 -8.86 17.60 -11.91
C SER A 28 -7.86 16.44 -12.08
N GLU A 29 -7.09 16.15 -11.03
CA GLU A 29 -6.10 15.06 -10.97
C GLU A 29 -6.64 13.88 -10.14
N THR A 30 -7.87 13.98 -9.63
CA THR A 30 -8.48 12.85 -8.92
C THR A 30 -8.59 11.68 -9.88
N PRO A 31 -8.02 10.53 -9.51
CA PRO A 31 -8.01 9.39 -10.41
C PRO A 31 -9.41 8.85 -10.56
N ILE A 32 -9.91 8.93 -11.78
CA ILE A 32 -11.12 8.24 -12.19
C ILE A 32 -10.84 6.75 -11.98
N VAL A 33 -11.67 6.09 -11.16
CA VAL A 33 -11.71 4.63 -11.11
C VAL A 33 -12.27 4.17 -12.45
N GLU A 34 -11.41 3.99 -13.45
CA GLU A 34 -11.82 3.44 -14.73
C GLU A 34 -12.15 1.95 -14.53
N GLN A 35 -13.44 1.65 -14.36
CA GLN A 35 -13.97 0.28 -14.44
C GLN A 35 -14.17 -0.18 -15.90
N ASN A 36 -13.45 0.41 -16.87
CA ASN A 36 -13.63 0.11 -18.30
C ASN A 36 -12.63 -0.94 -18.80
N GLY A 37 -12.68 -2.13 -18.20
CA GLY A 37 -12.21 -3.35 -18.83
C GLY A 37 -13.36 -4.34 -18.85
N GLU A 38 -13.56 -5.06 -19.95
CA GLU A 38 -14.42 -6.24 -20.00
C GLU A 38 -13.93 -7.26 -18.96
N SER A 39 -14.38 -7.09 -17.72
CA SER A 39 -14.00 -7.92 -16.60
C SER A 39 -14.63 -9.28 -16.84
N ARG A 40 -13.79 -10.31 -17.02
CA ARG A 40 -14.22 -11.71 -16.92
C ARG A 40 -15.10 -11.82 -15.69
N VAL A 41 -16.36 -12.19 -15.89
CA VAL A 41 -17.45 -12.16 -14.90
C VAL A 41 -16.97 -12.59 -13.51
N CYS A 42 -16.57 -11.62 -12.69
CA CYS A 42 -16.44 -11.81 -11.26
C CYS A 42 -17.85 -11.62 -10.69
N SER A 43 -18.39 -12.65 -10.06
CA SER A 43 -19.78 -12.68 -9.56
C SER A 43 -20.05 -11.64 -8.46
N TYR A 44 -19.01 -11.04 -7.88
CA TYR A 44 -19.13 -9.97 -6.90
C TYR A 44 -18.73 -8.63 -7.53
N GLN A 45 -19.71 -7.77 -7.77
CA GLN A 45 -19.48 -6.41 -8.28
C GLN A 45 -19.00 -5.44 -7.20
N GLY A 46 -19.06 -5.83 -5.93
CA GLY A 46 -18.73 -5.00 -4.78
C GLY A 46 -19.62 -3.75 -4.64
N PRO A 47 -19.53 -3.03 -3.52
CA PRO A 47 -20.15 -1.72 -3.41
C PRO A 47 -19.43 -0.75 -4.34
N ARG A 48 -20.16 0.10 -5.07
CA ARG A 48 -19.54 1.20 -5.82
C ARG A 48 -18.94 2.20 -4.82
N ALA A 49 -17.62 2.31 -4.78
CA ALA A 49 -17.00 3.38 -4.03
C ALA A 49 -16.95 4.64 -4.90
N GLU A 50 -17.78 5.62 -4.55
CA GLU A 50 -17.69 6.95 -5.09
C GLU A 50 -16.78 7.78 -4.18
N PHE A 51 -15.50 7.89 -4.55
CA PHE A 51 -14.57 8.83 -3.91
C PHE A 51 -14.58 10.21 -4.58
N GLN A 52 -15.58 10.50 -5.44
CA GLN A 52 -15.74 11.81 -6.04
C GLN A 52 -15.99 12.85 -4.93
N GLY A 53 -15.16 13.89 -4.90
CA GLY A 53 -15.20 14.92 -3.85
C GLY A 53 -14.51 14.55 -2.54
N SER A 54 -13.78 13.41 -2.46
CA SER A 54 -12.95 13.09 -1.29
C SER A 54 -11.66 13.92 -1.25
N ASP A 55 -11.16 14.18 -0.05
CA ASP A 55 -9.91 14.91 0.20
C ASP A 55 -8.67 14.04 -0.08
N TRP A 56 -8.43 13.76 -1.36
CA TRP A 56 -7.25 13.01 -1.78
C TRP A 56 -5.95 13.74 -1.42
N ARG A 57 -4.99 12.96 -0.90
CA ARG A 57 -3.65 13.39 -0.56
C ARG A 57 -2.62 12.60 -1.35
N SER A 58 -1.46 13.18 -1.60
CA SER A 58 -0.34 12.52 -2.26
C SER A 58 0.94 12.61 -1.43
N ILE A 59 1.76 11.56 -1.50
CA ILE A 59 3.14 11.58 -1.04
C ILE A 59 3.98 10.98 -2.17
N ASP A 60 5.01 11.71 -2.57
CA ASP A 60 5.99 11.25 -3.54
C ASP A 60 7.22 10.64 -2.87
N GLY A 61 7.84 9.69 -3.58
CA GLY A 61 9.08 9.06 -3.16
C GLY A 61 10.29 10.02 -3.14
N PRO A 62 11.47 9.50 -2.77
CA PRO A 62 11.81 8.08 -2.79
C PRO A 62 11.36 7.31 -1.55
N PHE A 63 10.89 6.09 -1.76
CA PHE A 63 10.54 5.14 -0.70
C PHE A 63 11.52 3.97 -0.66
N VAL A 64 11.85 3.49 0.53
CA VAL A 64 12.50 2.19 0.71
C VAL A 64 11.47 1.06 0.61
N GLY A 65 10.27 1.30 1.14
CA GLY A 65 9.14 0.37 1.07
C GLY A 65 7.82 1.03 1.41
N VAL A 66 6.74 0.46 0.91
CA VAL A 66 5.36 0.86 1.19
C VAL A 66 4.60 -0.42 1.48
N CYS A 67 3.95 -0.48 2.64
CA CYS A 67 3.13 -1.62 3.05
C CYS A 67 1.76 -1.13 3.50
N VAL A 68 0.71 -1.90 3.20
CA VAL A 68 -0.66 -1.59 3.63
C VAL A 68 -1.20 -2.80 4.35
N TYR A 69 -1.72 -2.59 5.55
CA TYR A 69 -2.16 -3.66 6.44
C TYR A 69 -3.62 -3.46 6.85
N ASN A 70 -4.33 -4.58 6.95
CA ASN A 70 -5.65 -4.65 7.59
C ASN A 70 -5.58 -5.29 8.99
N VAL A 71 -4.42 -5.88 9.33
CA VAL A 71 -4.19 -6.61 10.58
C VAL A 71 -2.91 -6.12 11.25
N PRO A 72 -2.81 -6.18 12.60
CA PRO A 72 -1.63 -5.63 13.27
C PRO A 72 -0.33 -6.42 13.06
N TRP A 73 -0.44 -7.73 12.84
CA TRP A 73 0.69 -8.65 12.80
C TRP A 73 0.89 -9.20 11.40
N ALA A 74 2.07 -8.95 10.82
CA ALA A 74 2.47 -9.54 9.53
C ALA A 74 3.05 -10.95 9.70
N ALA A 75 3.58 -11.26 10.88
CA ALA A 75 4.07 -12.57 11.30
C ALA A 75 4.00 -12.68 12.83
N GLU A 76 4.30 -13.86 13.38
CA GLU A 76 4.25 -14.14 14.83
C GLU A 76 4.97 -13.09 15.69
N ASN A 77 6.14 -12.61 15.24
CA ASN A 77 6.97 -11.64 15.96
C ASN A 77 7.16 -10.32 15.20
N ALA A 78 6.22 -9.97 14.32
CA ALA A 78 6.27 -8.75 13.51
C ALA A 78 4.95 -7.99 13.56
N MET A 79 4.81 -7.08 14.53
CA MET A 79 3.70 -6.15 14.66
C MET A 79 3.88 -4.98 13.68
N ALA A 80 3.49 -5.19 12.43
CA ALA A 80 3.68 -4.23 11.34
C ALA A 80 2.64 -3.09 11.32
N ALA A 81 1.48 -3.25 11.95
CA ALA A 81 0.48 -2.17 12.00
C ALA A 81 -0.19 -2.07 13.38
N PRO A 82 0.49 -1.49 14.38
CA PRO A 82 0.05 -1.53 15.78
C PRO A 82 -1.35 -0.98 16.05
N GLU A 83 -1.84 -0.08 15.19
CA GLU A 83 -3.15 0.58 15.35
C GLU A 83 -4.23 0.02 14.41
N ALA A 84 -3.92 -1.02 13.62
CA ALA A 84 -4.86 -1.65 12.71
C ALA A 84 -5.99 -2.35 13.47
N LYS A 85 -7.22 -2.25 12.95
CA LYS A 85 -8.40 -2.92 13.52
C LYS A 85 -9.24 -3.50 12.39
N PHE A 86 -9.69 -4.74 12.57
CA PHE A 86 -10.40 -5.51 11.54
C PHE A 86 -11.71 -4.90 11.03
N SER A 87 -12.30 -3.94 11.73
CA SER A 87 -13.68 -3.49 11.49
C SER A 87 -13.90 -2.00 11.64
N ASP A 88 -12.85 -1.19 11.62
CA ASP A 88 -12.99 0.27 11.70
C ASP A 88 -13.24 0.93 10.33
N GLY A 89 -13.20 0.15 9.25
CA GLY A 89 -13.49 0.64 7.89
C GLY A 89 -12.29 1.30 7.20
N TYR A 90 -11.08 1.05 7.69
CA TYR A 90 -9.85 1.62 7.16
C TYR A 90 -8.76 0.57 6.95
N MET A 91 -7.70 0.96 6.25
CA MET A 91 -6.42 0.26 6.22
C MET A 91 -5.35 1.13 6.85
N ASP A 92 -4.29 0.49 7.32
CA ASP A 92 -3.15 1.14 7.93
C ASP A 92 -1.95 1.05 6.96
N ALA A 93 -1.57 2.18 6.38
CA ALA A 93 -0.45 2.31 5.45
C ALA A 93 0.82 2.72 6.19
N VAL A 94 1.90 1.99 5.96
CA VAL A 94 3.23 2.21 6.51
C VAL A 94 4.20 2.51 5.37
N ILE A 95 4.67 3.74 5.33
CA ILE A 95 5.62 4.23 4.32
C ILE A 95 6.98 4.39 4.98
N LEU A 96 7.96 3.63 4.49
CA LEU A 96 9.35 3.72 4.92
C LEU A 96 10.12 4.66 3.99
N LYS A 97 10.55 5.80 4.54
CA LYS A 97 11.34 6.82 3.85
C LYS A 97 12.81 6.40 3.75
N ASP A 98 13.57 7.16 2.97
CA ASP A 98 15.03 6.99 2.91
C ASP A 98 15.66 7.13 4.31
N CYS A 99 16.55 6.20 4.64
CA CYS A 99 17.25 6.16 5.92
C CYS A 99 18.58 5.40 5.80
N PRO A 100 19.53 5.64 6.71
CA PRO A 100 20.72 4.80 6.85
C PRO A 100 20.38 3.33 7.10
N LYS A 101 21.23 2.42 6.64
CA LYS A 101 21.06 0.97 6.84
C LYS A 101 20.99 0.55 8.30
N ALA A 102 21.79 1.18 9.15
CA ALA A 102 21.78 0.92 10.58
C ALA A 102 20.42 1.28 11.19
N ASP A 103 19.84 2.39 10.74
CA ASP A 103 18.52 2.83 11.19
C ASP A 103 17.45 1.86 10.69
N LEU A 104 17.50 1.41 9.43
CA LEU A 104 16.59 0.37 8.94
C LEU A 104 16.68 -0.92 9.78
N LEU A 105 17.88 -1.37 10.10
CA LEU A 105 18.06 -2.55 10.97
C LEU A 105 17.44 -2.31 12.35
N ALA A 106 17.65 -1.13 12.94
CA ALA A 106 17.03 -0.77 14.21
C ALA A 106 15.49 -0.73 14.14
N LEU A 107 14.91 -0.33 12.99
CA LEU A 107 13.47 -0.38 12.77
C LEU A 107 12.96 -1.82 12.72
N LEU A 108 13.64 -2.71 11.99
CA LEU A 108 13.27 -4.13 11.91
C LEU A 108 13.26 -4.79 13.29
N LEU A 109 14.25 -4.49 14.15
CA LEU A 109 14.30 -5.01 15.52
C LEU A 109 13.15 -4.50 16.40
N LYS A 110 12.64 -3.30 16.12
CA LYS A 110 11.49 -2.69 16.82
C LYS A 110 10.13 -3.06 16.23
N MET A 111 10.08 -3.96 15.26
CA MET A 111 8.80 -4.47 14.75
C MET A 111 8.13 -5.45 15.71
N SER A 112 8.87 -6.08 16.62
CA SER A 112 8.31 -7.07 17.56
C SER A 112 7.27 -6.48 18.52
N ASP A 113 7.47 -5.23 18.94
CA ASP A 113 6.56 -4.48 19.81
C ASP A 113 5.83 -3.35 19.08
N GLY A 114 6.02 -3.25 17.75
CA GLY A 114 5.40 -2.23 16.93
C GLY A 114 5.96 -0.81 17.11
N SER A 115 6.92 -0.58 18.00
CA SER A 115 7.41 0.76 18.33
C SER A 115 8.17 1.45 17.19
N TYR A 116 8.56 0.69 16.16
CA TYR A 116 9.24 1.22 14.98
C TYR A 116 8.45 2.32 14.25
N VAL A 117 7.10 2.31 14.33
CA VAL A 117 6.23 3.32 13.69
C VAL A 117 6.44 4.73 14.24
N LYS A 118 7.05 4.86 15.42
CA LYS A 118 7.37 6.15 16.06
C LYS A 118 8.64 6.81 15.50
N SER A 119 9.38 6.11 14.64
CA SER A 119 10.59 6.62 14.02
C SER A 119 10.29 7.75 13.03
N PRO A 120 11.15 8.79 12.93
CA PRO A 120 11.00 9.83 11.91
C PRO A 120 11.13 9.31 10.47
N HIS A 121 11.71 8.12 10.28
CA HIS A 121 11.83 7.47 8.97
C HIS A 121 10.58 6.70 8.54
N VAL A 122 9.58 6.59 9.42
CA VAL A 122 8.33 5.88 9.14
C VAL A 122 7.20 6.89 9.11
N THR A 123 6.30 6.76 8.14
CA THR A 123 5.03 7.46 8.11
C THR A 123 3.92 6.44 8.20
N TYR A 124 3.16 6.54 9.29
CA TYR A 124 2.04 5.67 9.61
C TYR A 124 0.73 6.43 9.38
N LEU A 125 -0.13 5.90 8.53
CA LEU A 125 -1.36 6.55 8.10
C LEU A 125 -2.52 5.58 8.17
N LYS A 126 -3.67 6.04 8.64
CA LYS A 126 -4.92 5.33 8.48
C LYS A 126 -5.68 5.91 7.29
N VAL A 127 -6.14 5.06 6.38
CA VAL A 127 -6.67 5.48 5.07
C VAL A 127 -7.95 4.72 4.70
N LYS A 128 -8.88 5.38 4.02
CA LYS A 128 -10.10 4.77 3.46
C LYS A 128 -9.85 4.13 2.09
N SER A 129 -9.00 4.79 1.32
CA SER A 129 -8.61 4.42 -0.04
C SER A 129 -7.12 4.69 -0.19
N PHE A 130 -6.42 3.80 -0.89
CA PHE A 130 -4.99 3.88 -1.12
C PHE A 130 -4.68 3.51 -2.56
N ARG A 131 -3.81 4.26 -3.20
CA ARG A 131 -3.36 3.99 -4.56
C ARG A 131 -1.86 4.13 -4.62
N LEU A 132 -1.20 3.04 -5.02
CA LEU A 132 0.24 2.98 -5.26
C LEU A 132 0.51 3.11 -6.75
N SER A 133 1.33 4.09 -7.13
CA SER A 133 1.96 4.14 -8.45
C SER A 133 3.41 3.67 -8.29
N PRO A 134 3.71 2.38 -8.58
CA PRO A 134 5.02 1.82 -8.33
C PRO A 134 6.05 2.41 -9.31
N GLY A 135 7.17 2.90 -8.77
CA GLY A 135 8.22 3.55 -9.55
C GLY A 135 9.43 2.67 -9.80
N GLN A 136 10.35 3.14 -10.65
CA GLN A 136 11.64 2.50 -10.87
C GLN A 136 12.61 2.79 -9.72
N LEU A 137 13.70 2.03 -9.61
CA LEU A 137 14.77 2.32 -8.67
C LEU A 137 15.40 3.69 -8.96
N VAL A 138 15.78 4.39 -7.89
CA VAL A 138 16.49 5.67 -7.96
C VAL A 138 17.88 5.49 -8.58
N GLU A 139 18.57 4.41 -8.20
CA GLU A 139 19.94 4.12 -8.64
C GLU A 139 20.01 3.51 -10.04
N ASP A 140 18.95 2.82 -10.47
CA ASP A 140 18.86 2.17 -11.77
C ASP A 140 17.44 2.32 -12.34
N PRO A 141 17.18 3.37 -13.14
CA PRO A 141 15.87 3.66 -13.68
C PRO A 141 15.30 2.60 -14.64
N LYS A 142 16.11 1.61 -15.06
CA LYS A 142 15.64 0.48 -15.87
C LYS A 142 15.10 -0.67 -15.03
N ARG A 143 15.24 -0.58 -13.72
CA ARG A 143 14.90 -1.66 -12.80
C ARG A 143 13.73 -1.26 -11.92
N GLY A 144 12.72 -2.12 -11.87
CA GLY A 144 11.57 -1.92 -11.01
C GLY A 144 11.68 -2.66 -9.68
N GLY A 145 10.57 -2.64 -8.94
CA GLY A 145 10.40 -3.32 -7.67
C GLY A 145 9.57 -4.59 -7.78
N ILE A 146 9.10 -5.05 -6.62
CA ILE A 146 8.22 -6.20 -6.47
C ILE A 146 6.98 -5.69 -5.74
N VAL A 147 5.81 -6.16 -6.16
CA VAL A 147 4.55 -5.96 -5.44
C VAL A 147 4.03 -7.34 -5.05
N ASP A 148 3.74 -7.51 -3.77
CA ASP A 148 3.10 -8.70 -3.22
C ASP A 148 1.79 -8.34 -2.52
N VAL A 149 0.92 -9.35 -2.39
CA VAL A 149 -0.32 -9.29 -1.62
C VAL A 149 -0.36 -10.56 -0.78
N ASP A 150 -0.51 -10.40 0.53
CA ASP A 150 -0.52 -11.50 1.50
C ASP A 150 0.69 -12.47 1.37
N GLY A 151 1.85 -11.93 0.98
CA GLY A 151 3.10 -12.68 0.80
C GLY A 151 3.30 -13.30 -0.59
N GLU A 152 2.30 -13.22 -1.47
CA GLU A 152 2.37 -13.76 -2.84
C GLU A 152 2.69 -12.66 -3.86
N VAL A 153 3.65 -12.92 -4.75
CA VAL A 153 4.10 -11.92 -5.73
C VAL A 153 3.07 -11.74 -6.85
N VAL A 154 2.50 -10.54 -6.95
CA VAL A 154 1.48 -10.22 -7.96
C VAL A 154 2.02 -9.40 -9.13
N ALA A 155 3.15 -8.71 -8.98
CA ALA A 155 3.82 -7.99 -10.06
C ALA A 155 5.33 -7.88 -9.82
N ARG A 156 6.10 -7.94 -10.91
CA ARG A 156 7.55 -7.70 -10.93
C ARG A 156 7.92 -6.68 -11.99
N GLY A 157 8.73 -5.70 -11.61
CA GLY A 157 9.32 -4.75 -12.55
C GLY A 157 10.46 -5.35 -13.36
N GLU A 158 10.77 -4.70 -14.48
CA GLU A 158 11.90 -5.07 -15.34
C GLU A 158 13.21 -5.15 -14.52
N GLY A 159 14.10 -6.08 -14.88
CA GLY A 159 15.40 -6.24 -14.22
C GLY A 159 15.35 -6.69 -12.75
N THR A 160 14.20 -7.13 -12.26
CA THR A 160 14.08 -7.85 -10.99
C THR A 160 14.34 -9.35 -11.19
N TYR A 161 14.87 -10.00 -10.15
CA TYR A 161 15.08 -11.44 -10.17
C TYR A 161 13.73 -12.17 -10.33
N GLY A 162 13.69 -13.18 -11.19
CA GLY A 162 12.50 -14.00 -11.47
C GLY A 162 11.55 -13.46 -12.55
N MET A 163 11.75 -12.24 -13.07
CA MET A 163 10.80 -11.59 -13.99
C MET A 163 10.47 -12.40 -15.26
N ASN A 164 11.41 -13.19 -15.77
CA ASN A 164 11.21 -14.00 -16.98
C ASN A 164 10.58 -15.38 -16.72
N GLN A 165 10.26 -15.70 -15.47
CA GLN A 165 9.88 -17.07 -15.09
C GLN A 165 8.36 -17.30 -15.07
N ASP A 166 7.54 -16.26 -14.86
CA ASP A 166 6.10 -16.41 -14.67
C ASP A 166 5.27 -15.30 -15.35
N GLN A 167 4.05 -15.66 -15.73
CA GLN A 167 3.00 -14.69 -16.06
C GLN A 167 2.35 -14.22 -14.75
N TYR A 168 2.70 -13.01 -14.30
CA TYR A 168 2.15 -12.41 -13.07
C TYR A 168 0.69 -11.96 -13.24
N LEU A 169 -0.05 -11.94 -12.12
CA LEU A 169 -1.44 -11.49 -12.08
C LEU A 169 -1.60 -10.05 -12.55
N MET A 170 -0.61 -9.19 -12.26
CA MET A 170 -0.60 -7.77 -12.62
C MET A 170 0.71 -7.38 -13.30
N ALA A 171 0.64 -6.37 -14.17
CA ALA A 171 1.81 -5.70 -14.72
C ALA A 171 2.39 -4.73 -13.69
N TYR A 172 3.71 -4.61 -13.65
CA TYR A 172 4.39 -3.58 -12.85
C TYR A 172 4.38 -2.24 -13.59
N GLY A 173 4.11 -1.14 -12.88
CA GLY A 173 4.10 0.23 -13.42
C GLY A 173 2.73 0.90 -13.37
N PRO A 174 1.65 0.28 -13.88
CA PRO A 174 0.29 0.77 -13.66
C PRO A 174 -0.03 0.92 -12.18
N SER A 175 -0.87 1.89 -11.84
CA SER A 175 -1.24 2.14 -10.44
C SER A 175 -2.13 1.01 -9.90
N VAL A 176 -1.83 0.56 -8.69
CA VAL A 176 -2.65 -0.41 -7.94
C VAL A 176 -3.48 0.37 -6.93
N GLN A 177 -4.80 0.15 -6.92
CA GLN A 177 -5.72 0.79 -5.98
C GLN A 177 -6.33 -0.23 -5.03
N LEU A 178 -6.35 0.11 -3.74
CA LEU A 178 -6.93 -0.64 -2.66
C LEU A 178 -8.00 0.23 -1.99
N THR A 179 -9.18 -0.35 -1.79
CA THR A 179 -10.34 0.35 -1.22
C THR A 179 -11.01 -0.52 -0.17
N VAL A 180 -11.30 0.06 0.99
CA VAL A 180 -12.13 -0.63 1.99
C VAL A 180 -13.59 -0.36 1.70
N HIS A 181 -14.37 -1.43 1.67
CA HIS A 181 -15.81 -1.37 1.55
C HIS A 181 -16.45 -2.04 2.75
N GLN A 182 -17.55 -1.48 3.24
CA GLN A 182 -18.38 -2.17 4.22
C GLN A 182 -18.99 -3.41 3.55
N GLY A 183 -18.58 -4.60 4.00
CA GLY A 183 -19.16 -5.88 3.62
C GLY A 183 -20.06 -6.43 4.72
N LEU A 184 -21.18 -7.05 4.35
CA LEU A 184 -22.00 -7.83 5.27
C LEU A 184 -21.52 -9.29 5.25
N ALA A 185 -20.97 -9.77 6.36
CA ALA A 185 -20.70 -11.19 6.56
C ALA A 185 -21.87 -11.82 7.33
N THR A 186 -22.54 -12.82 6.74
CA THR A 186 -23.59 -13.59 7.42
C THR A 186 -23.07 -14.99 7.72
N VAL A 187 -22.97 -15.33 9.00
CA VAL A 187 -22.56 -16.67 9.46
C VAL A 187 -23.82 -17.47 9.80
N TYR A 188 -24.08 -18.52 9.03
CA TYR A 188 -25.14 -19.47 9.32
C TYR A 188 -24.58 -20.62 10.14
N ARG A 189 -25.09 -20.80 11.37
CA ARG A 189 -24.84 -21.99 12.17
C ARG A 189 -26.08 -22.88 12.13
N PRO A 190 -26.09 -23.99 11.38
CA PRO A 190 -27.15 -24.99 11.52
C PRO A 190 -27.12 -25.59 12.93
N LYS A 191 -28.32 -25.90 13.46
CA LYS A 191 -28.48 -26.58 14.76
C LYS A 191 -27.97 -28.01 14.70
#